data_AF-A0A4R7XAK0-F1
#
_entry.id   AF-A0A4R7XAK0-F1
#
_cell.length_a   1.000
_cell.length_b   1.000
_cell.length_c   1.000
_cell.angle_alpha   90.00
_cell.angle_beta   90.00
_cell.angle_gamma   90.00
#
_symmetry.space_group_name_H-M   'P 1'
#
loop_
_entity.id
_entity.type
_entity.pdbx_description
1 polymer ?
#
loop_
_entity_poly.entity_id
_entity_poly.type
_entity_poly.pdbx_seq_one_letter_code
_entity_poly.pdbx_strand_id
1 'polypeptide(L)'
;MMTSAMKGPVTLIFDMDGTLLNSAPGIVRSLSHAIRRLGHDFQPKADIYALFGPPMGQVVAQLLRPFGDDRNAECVNLYRDHYGERGLYDCASYPGISEALDLLAGDGFLLTVATSKRQAFAEKMLRHAGLHARFADIRGTTADGTLDDEADLLGMLLKSLRHPASPAFMIGDKRDDMLAASKNGIPAKV
;
A
#
# COMPACT_ATOMS: atom_id res chain seq x y z
N MET A 1 -43.23 -11.08 -0.85
CA MET A 1 -42.30 -11.03 -2.00
C MET A 1 -41.00 -10.45 -1.49
N MET A 2 -39.93 -11.25 -1.39
CA MET A 2 -38.59 -10.73 -1.11
C MET A 2 -38.10 -10.04 -2.37
N THR A 3 -37.87 -8.73 -2.30
CA THR A 3 -37.18 -7.98 -3.33
C THR A 3 -35.79 -8.59 -3.49
N SER A 4 -35.55 -9.27 -4.62
CA SER A 4 -34.19 -9.61 -5.05
C SER A 4 -33.46 -8.29 -5.26
N ALA A 5 -32.65 -7.87 -4.29
CA ALA A 5 -31.79 -6.71 -4.45
C ALA A 5 -30.90 -6.98 -5.67
N MET A 6 -30.95 -6.11 -6.69
CA MET A 6 -30.08 -6.26 -7.84
C MET A 6 -28.62 -6.27 -7.36
N LYS A 7 -27.93 -7.39 -7.57
CA LYS A 7 -26.51 -7.51 -7.25
C LYS A 7 -25.74 -6.54 -8.16
N GLY A 8 -24.93 -5.69 -7.54
CA GLY A 8 -24.00 -4.82 -8.25
C GLY A 8 -22.80 -5.61 -8.77
N PRO A 9 -21.83 -4.92 -9.40
CA PRO A 9 -20.61 -5.56 -9.85
C PRO A 9 -19.82 -6.17 -8.70
N VAL A 10 -19.08 -7.24 -8.98
CA VAL A 10 -18.08 -7.78 -8.04
C VAL A 10 -16.98 -6.74 -7.84
N THR A 11 -16.59 -6.51 -6.60
CA THR A 11 -15.53 -5.54 -6.26
C THR A 11 -14.19 -6.24 -6.07
N LEU A 12 -13.15 -5.75 -6.72
CA LEU A 12 -11.76 -6.19 -6.54
C LEU A 12 -11.01 -5.07 -5.82
N ILE A 13 -10.52 -5.39 -4.63
CA ILE A 13 -9.88 -4.46 -3.71
C ILE A 13 -8.40 -4.81 -3.70
N PHE A 14 -7.56 -3.92 -4.21
CA PHE A 14 -6.12 -4.15 -4.33
C PHE A 14 -5.36 -3.44 -3.22
N ASP A 15 -4.37 -4.10 -2.61
CA ASP A 15 -3.24 -3.37 -2.02
C ASP A 15 -2.40 -2.73 -3.14
N MET A 16 -1.50 -1.82 -2.78
CA MET A 16 -0.69 -1.03 -3.69
C MET A 16 0.78 -1.49 -3.71
N ASP A 17 1.48 -1.36 -2.58
CA ASP A 17 2.93 -1.59 -2.50
C ASP A 17 3.23 -3.08 -2.48
N GLY A 18 3.81 -3.64 -3.54
CA GLY A 18 4.04 -5.09 -3.66
C GLY A 18 2.98 -5.83 -4.47
N THR A 19 1.85 -5.17 -4.74
CA THR A 19 0.72 -5.72 -5.51
C THR A 19 0.56 -5.01 -6.86
N LEU A 20 0.29 -3.70 -6.85
CA LEU A 20 0.17 -2.89 -8.06
C LEU A 20 1.50 -2.27 -8.47
N LEU A 21 2.26 -1.80 -7.48
CA LEU A 21 3.46 -1.01 -7.66
C LEU A 21 4.67 -1.68 -6.99
N ASN A 22 5.78 -1.74 -7.73
CA ASN A 22 7.10 -1.93 -7.15
C ASN A 22 7.62 -0.59 -6.65
N SER A 23 7.40 -0.30 -5.36
CA SER A 23 7.85 0.94 -4.69
C SER A 23 9.11 0.77 -3.85
N ALA A 24 9.63 -0.46 -3.80
CA ALA A 24 10.83 -0.82 -3.05
C ALA A 24 12.06 0.05 -3.39
N PRO A 25 12.34 0.41 -4.66
CA PRO A 25 13.46 1.29 -5.00
C PRO A 25 13.42 2.64 -4.26
N GLY A 26 12.24 3.28 -4.21
CA GLY A 26 12.06 4.55 -3.52
C GLY A 26 12.23 4.46 -2.00
N ILE A 27 11.79 3.35 -1.40
CA ILE A 27 11.99 3.07 0.02
C ILE A 27 13.49 2.91 0.31
N VAL A 28 14.18 2.06 -0.44
CA VAL A 28 15.64 1.83 -0.29
C VAL A 28 16.42 3.12 -0.46
N ARG A 29 16.12 3.93 -1.49
CA ARG A 29 16.82 5.19 -1.75
C ARG A 29 16.63 6.18 -0.59
N SER A 30 15.41 6.27 -0.06
CA SER A 30 15.09 7.20 1.02
C SER A 30 15.69 6.76 2.37
N LEU A 31 15.69 5.46 2.66
CA LEU A 31 16.39 4.91 3.83
C LEU A 31 17.90 5.16 3.74
N SER A 32 18.47 4.91 2.56
CA SER A 32 19.89 5.16 2.32
C SER A 32 20.25 6.65 2.48
N HIS A 33 19.38 7.55 2.02
CA HIS A 33 19.53 8.98 2.25
C HIS A 33 19.54 9.30 3.74
N ALA A 34 18.52 8.85 4.48
CA ALA A 34 18.34 9.15 5.90
C ALA A 34 19.54 8.66 6.74
N ILE A 35 19.96 7.41 6.56
CA ILE A 35 21.06 6.82 7.32
C ILE A 35 22.39 7.52 7.01
N ARG A 36 22.64 7.89 5.74
CA ARG A 36 23.83 8.67 5.36
C ARG A 36 23.81 10.08 5.92
N ARG A 37 22.63 10.71 6.04
CA ARG A 37 22.48 12.02 6.68
C ARG A 37 22.78 12.01 8.17
N LEU A 38 22.63 10.86 8.83
CA LEU A 38 23.10 10.66 10.21
C LEU A 38 24.61 10.45 10.34
N GLY A 39 25.35 10.38 9.23
CA GLY A 39 26.81 10.26 9.19
C GLY A 39 27.34 8.85 8.94
N HIS A 40 26.47 7.88 8.64
CA HIS A 40 26.88 6.49 8.44
C HIS A 40 27.12 6.16 6.97
N ASP A 41 28.19 5.42 6.66
CA ASP A 41 28.37 4.83 5.33
C ASP A 41 27.45 3.61 5.18
N PHE A 42 26.25 3.87 4.64
CA PHE A 42 25.26 2.84 4.40
C PHE A 42 25.24 2.44 2.94
N GLN A 43 25.40 1.14 2.70
CA GLN A 43 25.23 0.49 1.40
C GLN A 43 24.12 -0.56 1.51
N PRO A 44 22.96 -0.34 0.88
CA PRO A 44 21.86 -1.29 0.95
C PRO A 44 22.27 -2.62 0.30
N LYS A 45 22.05 -3.72 1.01
CA LYS A 45 22.25 -5.09 0.51
C LYS A 45 20.97 -5.60 -0.14
N ALA A 46 21.09 -6.65 -0.95
CA ALA A 46 19.94 -7.24 -1.65
C ALA A 46 18.87 -7.82 -0.70
N ASP A 47 19.22 -8.19 0.53
CA ASP A 47 18.31 -8.69 1.55
C ASP A 47 17.48 -7.59 2.23
N ILE A 48 17.75 -6.31 1.98
CA ILE A 48 17.02 -5.19 2.59
C ILE A 48 15.51 -5.23 2.30
N TYR A 49 15.12 -5.82 1.17
CA TYR A 49 13.71 -5.96 0.78
C TYR A 49 12.92 -6.83 1.76
N ALA A 50 13.57 -7.80 2.41
CA ALA A 50 12.94 -8.66 3.42
C ALA A 50 12.60 -7.90 4.71
N LEU A 51 13.11 -6.67 4.87
CA LEU A 51 12.79 -5.80 6.01
C LEU A 51 11.53 -4.97 5.78
N PHE A 52 10.91 -5.03 4.59
CA PHE A 52 9.72 -4.25 4.28
C PHE A 52 8.44 -4.96 4.72
N GLY A 53 7.43 -4.17 5.09
CA GLY A 53 6.19 -4.64 5.72
C GLY A 53 6.00 -4.08 7.13
N PRO A 54 6.94 -4.29 8.07
CA PRO A 54 6.86 -3.73 9.41
C PRO A 54 6.80 -2.19 9.42
N PRO A 55 6.31 -1.58 10.53
CA PRO A 55 6.35 -0.14 10.70
C PRO A 55 7.76 0.42 10.52
N MET A 56 7.87 1.55 9.81
CA MET A 56 9.17 2.12 9.43
C MET A 56 10.13 2.35 10.59
N GLY A 57 9.62 2.67 11.79
CA GLY A 57 10.46 2.82 12.99
C GLY A 57 11.17 1.51 13.39
N GLN A 58 10.54 0.36 13.19
CA GLN A 58 11.15 -0.95 13.45
C GLN A 58 12.23 -1.26 12.41
N VAL A 59 11.97 -0.96 11.13
CA VAL A 59 12.93 -1.12 10.03
C VAL A 59 14.16 -0.27 10.29
N VAL A 60 13.98 1.01 10.60
CA VAL A 60 15.06 1.94 10.94
C VAL A 60 15.87 1.45 12.15
N ALA A 61 15.22 0.99 13.22
CA ALA A 61 15.92 0.49 14.40
C ALA A 61 16.80 -0.73 14.09
N GLN A 62 16.35 -1.62 13.21
CA GLN A 62 17.16 -2.75 12.76
C GLN A 62 18.34 -2.29 11.90
N LEU A 63 18.13 -1.31 11.01
CA LEU A 63 19.17 -0.77 10.13
C LEU A 63 20.22 0.08 10.86
N LEU A 64 19.86 0.75 11.96
CA LEU A 64 20.77 1.56 12.77
C LEU A 64 21.56 0.75 13.79
N ARG A 65 21.04 -0.41 14.22
CA ARG A 65 21.68 -1.28 15.22
C ARG A 65 23.16 -1.60 14.91
N PRO A 66 23.59 -1.93 13.67
CA PRO A 66 24.99 -2.19 13.35
C PRO A 66 25.93 -1.00 13.58
N PHE A 67 25.39 0.23 13.56
CA PHE A 67 26.14 1.46 13.82
C PHE A 67 26.14 1.87 15.29
N GLY A 68 25.42 1.13 16.16
CA GLY A 68 25.24 1.51 17.57
C GLY A 68 24.45 2.81 17.76
N ASP A 69 23.66 3.22 16.77
CA ASP A 69 22.91 4.47 16.76
C ASP A 69 21.44 4.23 17.14
N ASP A 70 20.90 5.07 18.03
CA ASP A 70 19.54 4.99 18.55
C ASP A 70 18.65 6.16 18.10
N ARG A 71 19.13 7.03 17.20
CA ARG A 71 18.41 8.18 16.61
C ARG A 71 17.32 7.76 15.61
N ASN A 72 16.49 6.79 16.00
CA ASN A 72 15.44 6.19 15.19
C ASN A 72 14.41 7.22 14.72
N ALA A 73 13.94 8.09 15.62
CA ALA A 73 12.94 9.10 15.29
C ALA A 73 13.48 10.12 14.28
N GLU A 74 14.74 10.56 14.43
CA GLU A 74 15.40 11.46 13.50
C GLU A 74 15.56 10.81 12.12
N CYS A 75 16.03 9.57 12.07
CA CYS A 75 16.16 8.81 10.81
C CYS A 75 14.81 8.62 10.11
N VAL A 76 13.74 8.29 10.85
CA VAL A 76 12.39 8.18 10.30
C VAL A 76 11.91 9.51 9.72
N ASN A 77 12.20 10.65 10.36
CA ASN A 77 11.85 11.96 9.83
C ASN A 77 12.62 12.28 8.54
N LEU A 78 13.95 12.10 8.54
CA LEU A 78 14.78 12.26 7.34
C LEU A 78 14.32 11.36 6.19
N TYR A 79 13.93 10.11 6.50
CA TYR A 79 13.35 9.19 5.54
C TYR A 79 12.04 9.72 4.97
N ARG A 80 11.11 10.18 5.82
CA ARG A 80 9.79 10.69 5.41
C ARG A 80 9.92 11.93 4.53
N ASP A 81 10.83 12.83 4.85
CA ASP A 81 11.11 14.03 4.08
C ASP A 81 11.60 13.66 2.68
N HIS A 82 12.67 12.86 2.58
CA HIS A 82 13.20 12.43 1.29
C HIS A 82 12.20 11.58 0.49
N TYR A 83 11.45 10.69 1.16
CA TYR A 83 10.46 9.85 0.51
C TYR A 83 9.32 10.68 -0.08
N GLY A 84 8.76 11.63 0.69
CA GLY A 84 7.66 12.47 0.23
C GLY A 84 8.04 13.40 -0.93
N GLU A 85 9.29 13.86 -0.98
CA GLU A 85 9.79 14.74 -2.06
C GLU A 85 10.21 13.97 -3.31
N ARG A 86 10.88 12.82 -3.15
CA ARG A 86 11.55 12.11 -4.24
C ARG A 86 11.20 10.64 -4.29
N GLY A 87 11.38 9.92 -3.18
CA GLY A 87 11.26 8.47 -3.13
C GLY A 87 9.89 7.94 -3.54
N LEU A 88 8.84 8.74 -3.39
CA LEU A 88 7.47 8.39 -3.79
C LEU A 88 7.33 8.18 -5.31
N TYR A 89 8.17 8.83 -6.12
CA TYR A 89 8.16 8.71 -7.58
C TYR A 89 9.17 7.68 -8.09
N ASP A 90 10.01 7.12 -7.22
CA ASP A 90 10.88 5.98 -7.53
C ASP A 90 10.07 4.66 -7.41
N CYS A 91 8.97 4.57 -8.14
CA CYS A 91 8.10 3.40 -8.21
C CYS A 91 7.59 3.16 -9.64
N ALA A 92 7.32 1.91 -9.97
CA ALA A 92 6.71 1.54 -11.25
C ALA A 92 5.62 0.49 -11.04
N SER A 93 4.63 0.43 -11.92
CA SER A 93 3.68 -0.69 -11.93
C SER A 93 4.40 -1.99 -12.28
N TYR A 94 3.93 -3.10 -11.72
CA TYR A 94 4.42 -4.41 -12.17
C TYR A 94 4.02 -4.67 -13.63
N PRO A 95 4.85 -5.41 -14.40
CA PRO A 95 4.52 -5.77 -15.78
C PRO A 95 3.14 -6.44 -15.89
N GLY A 96 2.31 -5.97 -16.82
CA GLY A 96 0.98 -6.53 -17.06
C GLY A 96 -0.15 -5.97 -16.17
N ILE A 97 0.15 -5.16 -15.14
CA ILE A 97 -0.88 -4.62 -14.23
C ILE A 97 -1.85 -3.70 -14.98
N SER A 98 -1.35 -2.81 -15.84
CA SER A 98 -2.22 -1.89 -16.58
C SER A 98 -3.21 -2.66 -17.46
N GLU A 99 -2.73 -3.65 -18.20
CA GLU A 99 -3.51 -4.50 -19.09
C GLU A 99 -4.52 -5.35 -18.30
N ALA A 100 -4.10 -5.92 -17.17
CA ALA A 100 -4.98 -6.71 -16.31
C ALA A 100 -6.11 -5.86 -15.73
N LEU A 101 -5.82 -4.64 -15.26
CA LEU A 101 -6.84 -3.73 -14.74
C LEU A 101 -7.83 -3.31 -15.85
N ASP A 102 -7.34 -3.05 -17.06
CA ASP A 102 -8.20 -2.70 -18.20
C ASP A 102 -9.13 -3.86 -18.60
N LEU A 103 -8.62 -5.10 -18.58
CA LEU A 103 -9.42 -6.30 -18.82
C LEU A 103 -10.48 -6.52 -17.73
N LEU A 104 -10.10 -6.43 -16.45
CA LEU A 104 -11.03 -6.59 -15.33
C LEU A 104 -12.12 -5.51 -15.33
N ALA A 105 -11.77 -4.26 -15.63
CA ALA A 105 -12.76 -3.20 -15.80
C ALA A 105 -13.70 -3.49 -16.99
N GLY A 106 -13.16 -3.97 -18.11
CA GLY A 106 -13.93 -4.38 -19.30
C GLY A 106 -14.91 -5.53 -19.03
N ASP A 107 -14.55 -6.45 -18.13
CA ASP A 107 -15.39 -7.55 -17.66
C ASP A 107 -16.46 -7.13 -16.62
N GLY A 108 -16.50 -5.84 -16.28
CA GLY A 108 -17.52 -5.26 -15.40
C GLY A 108 -17.20 -5.37 -13.90
N PHE A 109 -15.95 -5.66 -13.53
CA PHE A 109 -15.53 -5.59 -12.13
C PHE A 109 -15.39 -4.12 -11.68
N LEU A 110 -15.76 -3.85 -10.42
CA LEU A 110 -15.47 -2.58 -9.77
C LEU A 110 -14.08 -2.65 -9.12
N LEU A 111 -13.15 -1.81 -9.55
CA LEU A 111 -11.78 -1.82 -9.03
C LEU A 111 -11.61 -0.74 -7.96
N THR A 112 -11.04 -1.10 -6.82
CA THR A 112 -10.74 -0.16 -5.73
C THR A 112 -9.38 -0.46 -5.10
N VAL A 113 -8.81 0.50 -4.38
CA VAL A 113 -7.57 0.31 -3.61
C VAL A 113 -7.83 0.45 -2.12
N ALA A 114 -7.28 -0.47 -1.32
CA ALA A 114 -7.18 -0.38 0.13
C ALA A 114 -5.71 -0.64 0.50
N THR A 115 -5.03 0.32 1.14
CA THR A 115 -3.59 0.19 1.41
C THR A 115 -3.18 0.83 2.74
N SER A 116 -2.18 0.24 3.40
CA SER A 116 -1.53 0.84 4.57
C SER A 116 -0.73 2.12 4.25
N LYS A 117 -0.57 2.47 2.97
CA LYS A 117 0.00 3.74 2.53
C LYS A 117 -0.87 4.93 2.95
N ARG A 118 -0.27 6.04 3.35
CA ARG A 118 -0.99 7.32 3.55
C ARG A 118 -1.79 7.69 2.30
N GLN A 119 -3.05 8.07 2.45
CA GLN A 119 -3.97 8.43 1.35
C GLN A 119 -3.30 9.35 0.31
N ALA A 120 -2.73 10.47 0.76
CA ALA A 120 -2.11 11.45 -0.12
C ALA A 120 -0.92 10.89 -0.92
N PHE A 121 -0.24 9.86 -0.39
CA PHE A 121 0.85 9.19 -1.09
C PHE A 121 0.33 8.17 -2.08
N ALA A 122 -0.63 7.34 -1.68
CA ALA A 122 -1.27 6.36 -2.56
C ALA A 122 -1.79 7.04 -3.83
N GLU A 123 -2.54 8.13 -3.69
CA GLU A 123 -3.08 8.84 -4.85
C GLU A 123 -1.99 9.43 -5.76
N LYS A 124 -0.93 10.02 -5.19
CA LYS A 124 0.19 10.58 -5.97
C LYS A 124 0.92 9.48 -6.74
N MET A 125 1.18 8.34 -6.11
CA MET A 125 1.87 7.19 -6.71
C MET A 125 1.04 6.58 -7.83
N LEU A 126 -0.26 6.37 -7.60
CA LEU A 126 -1.16 5.84 -8.63
C LEU A 126 -1.32 6.81 -9.81
N ARG A 127 -1.32 8.14 -9.58
CA ARG A 127 -1.31 9.14 -10.65
C ARG A 127 -0.01 9.10 -11.44
N HIS A 128 1.12 9.03 -10.73
CA HIS A 128 2.44 8.95 -11.35
C HIS A 128 2.61 7.68 -12.21
N ALA A 129 2.13 6.54 -11.73
CA ALA A 129 2.13 5.27 -12.45
C ALA A 129 1.05 5.18 -13.55
N GLY A 130 0.21 6.21 -13.73
CA GLY A 130 -0.86 6.21 -14.72
C GLY A 130 -2.03 5.29 -14.40
N LEU A 131 -2.15 4.76 -13.18
CA LEU A 131 -3.19 3.80 -12.78
C LEU A 131 -4.41 4.44 -12.11
N HIS A 132 -4.28 5.67 -11.59
CA HIS A 132 -5.30 6.30 -10.74
C HIS A 132 -6.72 6.29 -11.33
N ALA A 133 -6.86 6.59 -12.63
CA ALA A 133 -8.17 6.68 -13.28
C ALA A 133 -8.91 5.34 -13.41
N ARG A 134 -8.24 4.21 -13.12
CA ARG A 134 -8.82 2.85 -13.20
C ARG A 134 -9.60 2.46 -11.94
N PHE A 135 -9.43 3.19 -10.85
CA PHE A 135 -10.03 2.85 -9.56
C PHE A 135 -11.20 3.76 -9.23
N ALA A 136 -12.32 3.17 -8.81
CA ALA A 136 -13.52 3.88 -8.41
C ALA A 136 -13.40 4.50 -7.01
N ASP A 137 -12.58 3.90 -6.14
CA ASP A 137 -12.23 4.42 -4.82
C ASP A 137 -10.79 4.02 -4.47
N ILE A 138 -10.08 4.89 -3.77
CA ILE A 138 -8.72 4.67 -3.28
C ILE A 138 -8.71 5.07 -1.81
N ARG A 139 -8.41 4.12 -0.92
CA ARG A 139 -8.34 4.32 0.52
C ARG A 139 -6.96 3.98 1.05
N GLY A 140 -6.34 4.97 1.67
CA GLY A 140 -5.10 4.86 2.41
C GLY A 140 -5.25 5.37 3.85
N THR A 141 -4.22 5.14 4.65
CA THR A 141 -4.16 5.54 6.06
C THR A 141 -4.15 7.07 6.21
N THR A 142 -4.59 7.56 7.36
CA THR A 142 -4.63 9.00 7.68
C THR A 142 -3.34 9.43 8.37
N ALA A 143 -2.99 10.72 8.25
CA ALA A 143 -1.75 11.24 8.83
C ALA A 143 -1.78 11.30 10.37
N ASP A 144 -2.97 11.30 10.96
CA ASP A 144 -3.22 11.36 12.41
C ASP A 144 -3.28 9.99 13.08
N GLY A 145 -3.12 8.90 12.31
CA GLY A 145 -3.10 7.53 12.81
C GLY A 145 -4.46 6.95 13.21
N THR A 146 -5.56 7.68 12.93
CA THR A 146 -6.92 7.22 13.26
C THR A 146 -7.36 6.00 12.44
N LEU A 147 -6.72 5.74 11.31
CA LEU A 147 -6.98 4.60 10.41
C LEU A 147 -5.66 3.95 9.97
N ASP A 148 -4.92 3.38 10.92
CA ASP A 148 -3.64 2.69 10.64
C ASP A 148 -3.78 1.17 10.46
N ASP A 149 -4.88 0.56 10.93
CA ASP A 149 -5.15 -0.87 10.73
C ASP A 149 -5.84 -1.11 9.38
N GLU A 150 -5.21 -1.95 8.55
CA GLU A 150 -5.68 -2.27 7.22
C GLU A 150 -7.05 -2.98 7.20
N ALA A 151 -7.37 -3.76 8.25
CA ALA A 151 -8.68 -4.40 8.36
C ALA A 151 -9.78 -3.39 8.64
N ASP A 152 -9.52 -2.38 9.47
CA ASP A 152 -10.46 -1.29 9.73
C ASP A 152 -10.70 -0.45 8.46
N LEU A 153 -9.63 -0.15 7.73
CA LEU A 153 -9.69 0.55 6.44
C LEU A 153 -10.51 -0.24 5.41
N LEU A 154 -10.26 -1.54 5.28
CA LEU A 154 -11.02 -2.43 4.41
C LEU A 154 -12.51 -2.47 4.81
N GLY A 155 -12.80 -2.60 6.10
CA GLY A 155 -14.17 -2.60 6.60
C GLY A 155 -14.92 -1.30 6.34
N MET A 156 -14.23 -0.16 6.43
CA MET A 156 -14.79 1.13 6.03
C MET A 156 -15.04 1.24 4.53
N LEU A 157 -14.10 0.78 3.71
CA LEU A 157 -14.27 0.75 2.25
C LEU A 157 -15.50 -0.08 1.88
N LEU A 158 -15.62 -1.30 2.41
CA LEU A 158 -16.77 -2.19 2.16
C LEU A 158 -18.12 -1.56 2.54
N LYS A 159 -18.17 -0.85 3.67
CA LYS A 159 -19.38 -0.12 4.10
C LYS A 159 -19.72 1.08 3.21
N SER A 160 -18.74 1.65 2.53
CA SER A 160 -18.92 2.79 1.63
C SER A 160 -19.36 2.41 0.21
N LEU A 161 -19.27 1.12 -0.15
CA LEU A 161 -19.68 0.63 -1.46
C LEU A 161 -21.18 0.82 -1.68
N ARG A 162 -21.56 1.26 -2.88
CA ARG A 162 -22.97 1.45 -3.27
C ARG A 162 -23.80 0.16 -3.22
N HIS A 163 -23.14 -0.99 -3.38
CA HIS A 163 -23.77 -2.30 -3.41
C HIS A 163 -23.10 -3.25 -2.40
N PRO A 164 -23.29 -3.05 -1.08
CA PRO A 164 -22.57 -3.78 -0.04
C PRO A 164 -22.91 -5.28 0.02
N ALA A 165 -23.99 -5.71 -0.65
CA ALA A 165 -24.35 -7.12 -0.81
C ALA A 165 -23.63 -7.81 -1.99
N SER A 166 -22.89 -7.06 -2.81
CA SER A 166 -22.13 -7.63 -3.93
C SER A 166 -20.85 -8.29 -3.41
N PRO A 167 -20.40 -9.39 -4.04
CA PRO A 167 -19.15 -10.03 -3.66
C PRO A 167 -17.96 -9.07 -3.75
N ALA A 168 -17.03 -9.17 -2.82
CA ALA A 168 -15.76 -8.45 -2.82
C ALA A 168 -14.60 -9.41 -2.59
N PHE A 169 -13.44 -9.11 -3.17
CA PHE A 169 -12.21 -9.88 -3.01
C PHE A 169 -11.06 -8.93 -2.69
N MET A 170 -10.22 -9.31 -1.71
CA MET A 170 -8.93 -8.65 -1.46
C MET A 170 -7.85 -9.27 -2.34
N ILE A 171 -7.01 -8.43 -2.94
CA ILE A 171 -5.86 -8.82 -3.75
C ILE A 171 -4.64 -8.14 -3.14
N GLY A 172 -3.68 -8.91 -2.63
CA GLY A 172 -2.54 -8.38 -1.90
C GLY A 172 -1.39 -9.37 -1.74
N ASP A 173 -0.17 -8.87 -1.58
CA ASP A 173 1.05 -9.68 -1.53
C ASP A 173 1.44 -10.15 -0.13
N LYS A 174 0.85 -9.57 0.92
CA LYS A 174 1.26 -9.77 2.32
C LYS A 174 0.24 -10.57 3.12
N ARG A 175 0.75 -11.07 4.24
CA ARG A 175 -0.08 -11.69 5.28
C ARG A 175 -1.14 -10.73 5.82
N ASP A 176 -0.83 -9.44 5.91
CA ASP A 176 -1.73 -8.44 6.47
C ASP A 176 -2.99 -8.27 5.59
N ASP A 177 -2.85 -8.35 4.27
CA ASP A 177 -3.98 -8.39 3.33
C ASP A 177 -4.92 -9.57 3.60
N MET A 178 -4.34 -10.75 3.80
CA MET A 178 -5.08 -11.99 4.08
C MET A 178 -5.81 -11.89 5.43
N LEU A 179 -5.16 -11.32 6.44
CA LEU A 179 -5.74 -11.10 7.76
C LEU A 179 -6.86 -10.06 7.71
N ALA A 180 -6.66 -8.96 6.99
CA ALA A 180 -7.66 -7.91 6.79
C ALA A 180 -8.92 -8.47 6.11
N ALA A 181 -8.73 -9.25 5.04
CA ALA A 181 -9.82 -9.93 4.34
C ALA A 181 -10.58 -10.91 5.24
N SER A 182 -9.85 -11.75 5.99
CA SER A 182 -10.44 -12.70 6.93
C SER A 182 -11.25 -12.00 8.04
N LYS A 183 -10.74 -10.90 8.60
CA LYS A 183 -11.45 -10.10 9.63
C LYS A 183 -12.74 -9.49 9.08
N ASN A 184 -12.76 -9.14 7.79
CA ASN A 184 -13.93 -8.55 7.13
C ASN A 184 -14.84 -9.58 6.44
N GLY A 185 -14.54 -10.88 6.56
CA GLY A 185 -15.36 -11.96 6.00
C GLY A 185 -15.37 -12.01 4.48
N ILE A 186 -14.31 -11.51 3.81
CA ILE A 186 -14.17 -11.60 2.35
C ILE A 186 -13.01 -12.53 1.95
N PRO A 187 -13.07 -13.20 0.79
CA PRO A 187 -11.95 -13.99 0.29
C PRO A 187 -10.77 -13.11 -0.12
N ALA A 188 -9.56 -13.67 -0.07
CA ALA A 188 -8.34 -13.01 -0.51
C ALA A 188 -7.57 -13.83 -1.55
N LYS A 189 -6.80 -13.13 -2.38
CA LYS A 189 -5.90 -13.67 -3.40
C LYS A 189 -4.54 -12.98 -3.33
N VAL A 190 -3.50 -13.75 -3.60
CA VAL A 190 -2.12 -13.30 -3.80
C VAL A 190 -1.84 -13.27 -5.29
#